data_AF-A0A6U1J821-F1
#
_entry.id   AF-A0A6U1J821-F1
#
_cell.length_a   1.000
_cell.length_b   1.000
_cell.length_c   1.000
_cell.angle_alpha   90.00
_cell.angle_beta   90.00
_cell.angle_gamma   90.00
#
_symmetry.space_group_name_H-M   'P 1'
#
loop_
_entity.id
_entity.type
_entity.pdbx_description
1 polymer ?
#
loop_
_entity_poly.entity_id
_entity_poly.type
_entity_poly.pdbx_seq_one_letter_code
_entity_poly.pdbx_strand_id
1 'polypeptide(L)'
;MASAAVRALAKVRTPRVTLEQLTGEVADRRRAGAYLHGVLPPLLARMAVSLEDGAPASLAGLPAFDELIAWYGASAAKISEVSPPPEWATWRRKPSATFLEREAKFGDALDEVREAGRAVRAKVFGALDDGGWLHRAPAASDEVDAFLSDFYAKRLTLRLLLGQHRACRLASEGESAYLWGTFGGLDADGDGVLEPDELLRARSLYDAQAAELRAHPKPSVCGLVDREMSPFDVSVQAIADVQEEVLRSPRNPEGRLPRFRLFGRGEGATIPFLPRHLYKILRDVLRNAARAAFVKSAATGEPLGEVTVVIADADDNSDVVVKVSDTAGGIPRSKLNRIFSFSAASRNYKEVANDLADQSLCQALGPASLQGGAPDVLSPASDEGHALPLAKVYATLFGGDLKLLSMEGHGTDCYVYISRIEDNVLPT
;
A
#
# COMPACT_ATOMS: atom_id res chain seq x y z
N MET A 1 24.38 8.03 12.62
CA MET A 1 24.69 9.29 13.33
C MET A 1 24.30 10.48 12.47
N ALA A 2 23.11 11.01 12.73
CA ALA A 2 22.53 12.16 12.08
C ALA A 2 23.34 13.42 12.46
N SER A 3 23.70 14.22 11.45
CA SER A 3 24.49 15.43 11.67
C SER A 3 23.71 16.49 12.45
N ALA A 4 24.43 17.47 13.03
CA ALA A 4 23.78 18.60 13.72
C ALA A 4 22.81 19.37 12.81
N ALA A 5 23.13 19.48 11.51
CA ALA A 5 22.26 20.11 10.52
C ALA A 5 20.96 19.30 10.30
N VAL A 6 21.06 17.97 10.17
CA VAL A 6 19.89 17.09 10.07
C VAL A 6 19.02 17.19 11.33
N ARG A 7 19.63 17.20 12.51
CA ARG A 7 18.91 17.34 13.79
C ARG A 7 18.23 18.71 13.94
N ALA A 8 18.83 19.77 13.42
CA ALA A 8 18.20 21.10 13.37
C ALA A 8 17.00 21.11 12.40
N LEU A 9 17.17 20.51 11.23
CA LEU A 9 16.14 20.40 10.20
C LEU A 9 14.92 19.58 10.66
N ALA A 10 15.15 18.53 11.46
CA ALA A 10 14.08 17.71 12.04
C ALA A 10 13.16 18.48 13.01
N LYS A 11 13.59 19.65 13.50
CA LYS A 11 12.79 20.53 14.39
C LYS A 11 11.99 21.57 13.61
N VAL A 12 12.19 21.68 12.30
CA VAL A 12 11.48 22.65 11.45
C VAL A 12 10.02 22.21 11.31
N ARG A 13 9.10 23.16 11.52
CA ARG A 13 7.68 22.94 11.33
C ARG A 13 7.36 22.83 9.85
N THR A 14 6.64 21.78 9.47
CA THR A 14 6.18 21.57 8.09
C THR A 14 4.78 22.12 7.86
N PRO A 15 4.47 22.53 6.62
CA PRO A 15 3.09 22.68 6.15
C PRO A 15 2.27 21.41 6.37
N ARG A 16 0.95 21.55 6.53
CA ARG A 16 0.03 20.41 6.60
C ARG A 16 -0.03 19.73 5.23
N VAL A 17 0.12 18.41 5.21
CA VAL A 17 -0.09 17.62 3.99
C VAL A 17 -1.44 16.92 4.12
N THR A 18 -2.35 17.15 3.19
CA THR A 18 -3.69 16.55 3.12
C THR A 18 -3.97 16.11 1.67
N LEU A 19 -5.12 15.48 1.40
CA LEU A 19 -5.49 15.12 0.03
C LEU A 19 -5.72 16.37 -0.83
N GLU A 20 -6.32 17.42 -0.26
CA GLU A 20 -6.48 18.73 -0.88
C GLU A 20 -5.11 19.32 -1.29
N GLN A 21 -4.11 19.25 -0.41
CA GLN A 21 -2.77 19.76 -0.70
C GLN A 21 -2.04 18.95 -1.78
N LEU A 22 -2.32 17.65 -1.90
CA LEU A 22 -1.80 16.82 -2.99
C LEU A 22 -2.37 17.23 -4.37
N THR A 23 -3.67 17.54 -4.43
CA THR A 23 -4.36 17.93 -5.67
C THR A 23 -4.30 19.44 -5.97
N GLY A 24 -3.90 20.25 -4.97
CA GLY A 24 -3.67 21.68 -5.05
C GLY A 24 -2.19 22.04 -5.18
N GLU A 25 -1.49 22.17 -4.05
CA GLU A 25 -0.10 22.66 -4.01
C GLU A 25 0.89 21.75 -4.74
N VAL A 26 0.80 20.43 -4.54
CA VAL A 26 1.76 19.48 -5.15
C VAL A 26 1.47 19.26 -6.63
N ALA A 27 0.21 19.35 -7.03
CA ALA A 27 -0.19 19.21 -8.43
C ALA A 27 0.10 20.45 -9.27
N ASP A 28 0.08 21.63 -8.64
CA ASP A 28 0.33 22.89 -9.33
C ASP A 28 1.83 23.14 -9.49
N ARG A 29 2.34 22.95 -10.70
CA ARG A 29 3.75 23.19 -11.07
C ARG A 29 4.28 24.54 -10.59
N ARG A 30 3.42 25.56 -10.44
CA ARG A 30 3.77 26.91 -9.95
C ARG A 30 4.22 26.96 -8.49
N ARG A 31 3.69 26.06 -7.67
CA ARG A 31 3.79 26.10 -6.19
C ARG A 31 4.44 24.85 -5.62
N ALA A 32 4.34 23.72 -6.33
CA ALA A 32 4.85 22.43 -5.91
C ALA A 32 6.30 22.46 -5.41
N GLY A 33 7.19 23.15 -6.12
CA GLY A 33 8.61 23.23 -5.72
C GLY A 33 8.82 23.91 -4.36
N ALA A 34 8.19 25.06 -4.13
CA ALA A 34 8.28 25.78 -2.86
C ALA A 34 7.63 24.99 -1.72
N TYR A 35 6.44 24.43 -1.97
CA TYR A 35 5.72 23.62 -0.99
C TYR A 35 6.51 22.36 -0.60
N LEU A 36 7.00 21.59 -1.58
CA LEU A 36 7.76 20.36 -1.34
C LEU A 36 9.11 20.65 -0.68
N HIS A 37 9.79 21.75 -1.02
CA HIS A 37 11.00 22.17 -0.32
C HIS A 37 10.72 22.51 1.15
N GLY A 38 9.53 23.01 1.49
CA GLY A 38 9.11 23.25 2.88
C GLY A 38 8.76 21.98 3.66
N VAL A 39 8.41 20.88 2.97
CA VAL A 39 7.93 19.63 3.60
C VAL A 39 9.00 18.53 3.62
N LEU A 40 9.66 18.27 2.49
CA LEU A 40 10.48 17.08 2.28
C LEU A 40 11.76 17.07 3.13
N PRO A 41 12.58 18.13 3.19
CA PRO A 41 13.80 18.09 3.99
C PRO A 41 13.54 17.88 5.50
N PRO A 42 12.59 18.60 6.15
CA PRO A 42 12.21 18.32 7.54
C PRO A 42 11.65 16.91 7.76
N LEU A 43 10.81 16.41 6.85
CA LEU A 43 10.27 15.03 6.93
C LEU A 43 11.40 13.99 6.88
N LEU A 44 12.28 14.06 5.89
CA LEU A 44 13.44 13.16 5.76
C LEU A 44 14.34 13.23 6.99
N ALA A 45 14.60 14.43 7.51
CA ALA A 45 15.39 14.63 8.71
C ALA A 45 14.73 14.02 9.96
N ARG A 46 13.41 14.18 10.13
CA ARG A 46 12.65 13.53 11.22
C ARG A 46 12.67 12.02 11.10
N MET A 47 12.59 11.47 9.89
CA MET A 47 12.73 10.02 9.68
C MET A 47 14.11 9.52 10.10
N ALA A 48 15.19 10.23 9.76
CA ALA A 48 16.55 9.88 10.20
C ALA A 48 16.69 9.90 11.73
N VAL A 49 16.22 10.97 12.38
CA VAL A 49 16.28 11.12 13.84
C VAL A 49 15.42 10.07 14.54
N SER A 50 14.23 9.78 14.02
CA SER A 50 13.34 8.76 14.58
C SER A 50 13.97 7.37 14.53
N LEU A 51 14.67 7.02 13.44
CA LEU A 51 15.38 5.74 13.33
C LEU A 51 16.59 5.64 14.26
N GLU A 52 17.30 6.74 14.46
CA GLU A 52 18.51 6.76 15.30
C GLU A 52 18.20 6.77 16.80
N ASP A 53 17.28 7.65 17.22
CA ASP A 53 17.03 7.92 18.64
C ASP A 53 15.75 7.23 19.15
N GLY A 54 14.81 6.92 18.25
CA GLY A 54 13.47 6.43 18.60
C GLY A 54 13.21 4.96 18.29
N ALA A 55 14.18 4.25 17.67
CA ALA A 55 14.02 2.84 17.38
C ALA A 55 14.02 2.00 18.66
N PRO A 56 13.05 1.08 18.84
CA PRO A 56 13.04 0.14 19.96
C PRO A 56 14.34 -0.67 20.03
N ALA A 57 14.75 -1.09 21.23
CA ALA A 57 16.02 -1.80 21.43
C ALA A 57 16.19 -3.05 20.54
N SER A 58 15.07 -3.71 20.18
CA SER A 58 15.08 -4.87 19.28
C SER A 58 15.44 -4.53 17.83
N LEU A 59 15.13 -3.32 17.38
CA LEU A 59 15.40 -2.81 16.03
C LEU A 59 16.64 -1.91 15.97
N ALA A 60 17.06 -1.35 17.10
CA ALA A 60 18.24 -0.52 17.20
C ALA A 60 19.50 -1.26 16.72
N GLY A 61 20.38 -0.53 16.02
CA GLY A 61 21.66 -1.03 15.50
C GLY A 61 21.54 -2.05 14.37
N LEU A 62 20.38 -2.18 13.72
CA LEU A 62 20.28 -2.94 12.48
C LEU A 62 21.09 -2.24 11.37
N PRO A 63 21.99 -2.92 10.64
CA PRO A 63 22.77 -2.29 9.56
C PRO A 63 21.88 -1.63 8.49
N ALA A 64 20.72 -2.22 8.20
CA ALA A 64 19.74 -1.64 7.27
C ALA A 64 19.16 -0.31 7.77
N PHE A 65 19.07 -0.10 9.09
CA PHE A 65 18.62 1.17 9.67
C PHE A 65 19.74 2.22 9.60
N ASP A 66 21.00 1.84 9.81
CA ASP A 66 22.12 2.76 9.63
C ASP A 66 22.22 3.27 8.18
N GLU A 67 22.03 2.38 7.20
CA GLU A 67 21.94 2.76 5.79
C GLU A 67 20.75 3.70 5.52
N LEU A 68 19.59 3.44 6.12
CA LEU A 68 18.43 4.34 6.01
C LEU A 68 18.71 5.71 6.61
N ILE A 69 19.27 5.77 7.81
CA ILE A 69 19.61 7.01 8.51
C ILE A 69 20.54 7.86 7.64
N ALA A 70 21.58 7.24 7.09
CA ALA A 70 22.51 7.91 6.18
C ALA A 70 21.80 8.41 4.91
N TRP A 71 20.96 7.57 4.29
CA TRP A 71 20.22 7.94 3.08
C TRP A 71 19.22 9.09 3.34
N TYR A 72 18.48 9.04 4.44
CA TYR A 72 17.54 10.10 4.82
C TYR A 72 18.25 11.42 5.07
N GLY A 73 19.36 11.40 5.82
CA GLY A 73 20.17 12.58 6.10
C GLY A 73 20.76 13.20 4.83
N ALA A 74 21.35 12.37 3.96
CA ALA A 74 21.91 12.81 2.68
C ALA A 74 20.84 13.37 1.73
N SER A 75 19.67 12.73 1.67
CA SER A 75 18.54 13.20 0.85
C SER A 75 17.99 14.53 1.36
N ALA A 76 17.89 14.72 2.68
CA ALA A 76 17.46 15.97 3.28
C ALA A 76 18.44 17.12 2.97
N ALA A 77 19.75 16.88 3.08
CA ALA A 77 20.78 17.85 2.72
C ALA A 77 20.72 18.20 1.23
N LYS A 78 20.66 17.19 0.37
CA LYS A 78 20.59 17.37 -1.09
C LYS A 78 19.40 18.25 -1.51
N ILE A 79 18.20 17.97 -1.01
CA ILE A 79 17.02 18.76 -1.37
C ILE A 79 17.15 20.19 -0.83
N SER A 80 17.74 20.38 0.36
CA SER A 80 17.94 21.71 0.97
C SER A 80 18.95 22.58 0.21
N GLU A 81 19.93 21.97 -0.47
CA GLU A 81 20.92 22.69 -1.28
C GLU A 81 20.33 23.18 -2.61
N VAL A 82 19.29 22.52 -3.12
CA VAL A 82 18.62 22.94 -4.35
C VAL A 82 17.70 24.12 -4.05
N SER A 83 18.05 25.29 -4.58
CA SER A 83 17.19 26.47 -4.48
C SER A 83 15.80 26.17 -5.04
N PRO A 84 14.72 26.33 -4.25
CA PRO A 84 13.38 26.09 -4.76
C PRO A 84 13.07 27.05 -5.92
N PRO A 85 12.28 26.60 -6.91
CA PRO A 85 11.79 27.50 -7.95
C PRO A 85 10.97 28.62 -7.28
N PRO A 86 11.16 29.90 -7.70
CA PRO A 86 10.36 31.00 -7.18
C PRO A 86 8.89 30.78 -7.53
N GLU A 87 7.95 31.25 -6.71
CA GLU A 87 6.53 31.14 -7.04
C GLU A 87 6.20 31.82 -8.36
N TRP A 88 5.55 31.09 -9.26
CA TRP A 88 5.04 31.65 -10.52
C TRP A 88 3.62 32.18 -10.31
N ALA A 89 3.53 33.49 -10.03
CA ALA A 89 2.33 34.14 -9.51
C ALA A 89 1.05 34.01 -10.36
N THR A 90 1.11 33.91 -11.69
CA THR A 90 -0.11 33.89 -12.54
C THR A 90 0.05 33.08 -13.82
N TRP A 91 -0.96 32.25 -14.16
CA TRP A 91 -1.03 31.48 -15.41
C TRP A 91 -0.98 32.34 -16.68
N ARG A 92 -1.35 33.63 -16.57
CA ARG A 92 -1.44 34.58 -17.70
C ARG A 92 -0.09 35.03 -18.25
N ARG A 93 1.03 34.76 -17.56
CA ARG A 93 2.38 35.14 -17.98
C ARG A 93 3.23 33.90 -18.17
N LYS A 94 4.00 33.81 -19.26
CA LYS A 94 4.94 32.70 -19.44
C LYS A 94 5.92 32.62 -18.25
N PRO A 95 6.31 31.41 -17.79
CA PRO A 95 7.29 31.26 -16.74
C PRO A 95 8.64 31.86 -17.17
N SER A 96 9.38 32.43 -16.21
CA SER A 96 10.73 32.94 -16.46
C SER A 96 11.71 31.80 -16.76
N ALA A 97 12.78 32.07 -17.50
CA ALA A 97 13.84 31.07 -17.74
C ALA A 97 14.45 30.56 -16.42
N THR A 98 14.62 31.44 -15.43
CA THR A 98 15.11 31.08 -14.09
C THR A 98 14.16 30.15 -13.34
N PHE A 99 12.84 30.32 -13.50
CA PHE A 99 11.86 29.40 -12.94
C PHE A 99 12.01 28.01 -13.55
N LEU A 100 12.02 27.92 -14.88
CA LEU A 100 12.11 26.64 -15.60
C LEU A 100 13.41 25.90 -15.25
N GLU A 101 14.53 26.62 -15.19
CA GLU A 101 15.83 26.03 -14.84
C GLU A 101 15.83 25.46 -13.41
N ARG A 102 15.30 26.22 -12.43
CA ARG A 102 15.24 25.76 -11.03
C ARG A 102 14.24 24.64 -10.82
N GLU A 103 13.10 24.70 -11.50
CA GLU A 103 12.07 23.66 -11.41
C GLU A 103 12.57 22.34 -12.01
N ALA A 104 13.28 22.37 -13.14
CA ALA A 104 13.92 21.19 -13.71
C ALA A 104 14.97 20.60 -12.75
N LYS A 105 15.91 21.43 -12.26
CA LYS A 105 16.94 20.99 -11.29
C LYS A 105 16.33 20.39 -10.02
N PHE A 106 15.26 20.98 -9.52
CA PHE A 106 14.54 20.49 -8.34
C PHE A 106 13.84 19.15 -8.63
N GLY A 107 13.12 19.05 -9.75
CA GLY A 107 12.47 17.81 -10.19
C GLY A 107 13.46 16.65 -10.34
N ASP A 108 14.61 16.90 -10.96
CA ASP A 108 15.66 15.89 -11.15
C ASP A 108 16.25 15.43 -9.81
N ALA A 109 16.48 16.36 -8.88
CA ALA A 109 16.93 16.02 -7.52
C ALA A 109 15.91 15.14 -6.78
N LEU A 110 14.61 15.41 -6.91
CA LEU A 110 13.55 14.60 -6.32
C LEU A 110 13.45 13.21 -6.95
N ASP A 111 13.61 13.11 -8.27
CA ASP A 111 13.62 11.83 -8.98
C ASP A 111 14.82 10.98 -8.53
N GLU A 112 16.02 11.55 -8.42
CA GLU A 112 17.19 10.84 -7.91
C GLU A 112 17.00 10.34 -6.47
N VAL A 113 16.40 11.16 -5.58
CA VAL A 113 16.07 10.74 -4.21
C VAL A 113 15.09 9.57 -4.25
N ARG A 114 14.01 9.68 -5.04
CA ARG A 114 13.01 8.61 -5.17
C ARG A 114 13.63 7.30 -5.64
N GLU A 115 14.48 7.37 -6.65
CA GLU A 115 15.15 6.20 -7.25
C GLU A 115 16.11 5.53 -6.27
N ALA A 116 16.99 6.30 -5.61
CA ALA A 116 17.88 5.79 -4.57
C ALA A 116 17.08 5.16 -3.40
N GLY A 117 15.95 5.76 -3.03
CA GLY A 117 15.06 5.26 -1.99
C GLY A 117 14.43 3.89 -2.28
N ARG A 118 14.31 3.48 -3.56
CA ARG A 118 13.80 2.14 -3.94
C ARG A 118 14.76 1.03 -3.52
N ALA A 119 16.07 1.23 -3.75
CA ALA A 119 17.09 0.24 -3.38
C ALA A 119 17.19 0.10 -1.86
N VAL A 120 17.21 1.21 -1.14
CA VAL A 120 17.26 1.20 0.34
C VAL A 120 16.00 0.55 0.93
N ARG A 121 14.83 0.77 0.31
CA ARG A 121 13.59 0.08 0.71
C ARG A 121 13.77 -1.44 0.67
N ALA A 122 14.25 -1.98 -0.43
CA ALA A 122 14.37 -3.43 -0.62
C ALA A 122 15.24 -4.06 0.48
N LYS A 123 16.35 -3.41 0.85
CA LYS A 123 17.23 -3.88 1.93
C LYS A 123 16.55 -3.88 3.30
N VAL A 124 15.71 -2.90 3.59
CA VAL A 124 15.02 -2.78 4.89
C VAL A 124 13.92 -3.81 5.03
N PHE A 125 13.13 -4.01 3.97
CA PHE A 125 12.15 -5.11 3.95
C PHE A 125 12.86 -6.45 4.09
N GLY A 126 13.95 -6.66 3.34
CA GLY A 126 14.82 -7.83 3.52
C GLY A 126 15.26 -8.01 4.97
N ALA A 127 15.84 -6.99 5.61
CA ALA A 127 16.31 -7.10 7.00
C ALA A 127 15.19 -7.32 8.02
N LEU A 128 13.99 -6.80 7.77
CA LEU A 128 12.83 -7.02 8.63
C LEU A 128 12.25 -8.44 8.44
N ASP A 129 12.18 -8.91 7.20
CA ASP A 129 11.67 -10.24 6.83
C ASP A 129 12.67 -11.35 7.20
N ASP A 130 13.97 -11.08 7.09
CA ASP A 130 15.08 -11.91 7.58
C ASP A 130 14.96 -12.17 9.09
N GLY A 131 14.13 -11.38 9.80
CA GLY A 131 13.72 -11.55 11.19
C GLY A 131 14.86 -11.79 12.17
N GLY A 132 16.07 -11.34 11.84
CA GLY A 132 17.25 -11.42 12.71
C GLY A 132 17.07 -10.58 13.97
N TRP A 133 16.09 -9.68 14.00
CA TRP A 133 15.72 -8.88 15.16
C TRP A 133 14.67 -9.54 16.07
N LEU A 134 14.00 -10.61 15.63
CA LEU A 134 12.85 -11.20 16.35
C LEU A 134 13.25 -11.87 17.67
N HIS A 135 14.48 -12.36 17.80
CA HIS A 135 14.98 -12.90 19.07
C HIS A 135 15.21 -11.81 20.13
N ARG A 136 15.28 -10.53 19.71
CA ARG A 136 15.46 -9.37 20.58
C ARG A 136 14.13 -8.71 20.97
N ALA A 137 13.02 -9.13 20.37
CA ALA A 137 11.68 -8.57 20.61
C ALA A 137 10.77 -9.62 21.29
N PRO A 138 9.77 -9.21 22.08
CA PRO A 138 8.63 -10.05 22.43
C PRO A 138 7.81 -10.51 21.21
N ALA A 139 7.03 -11.59 21.36
CA ALA A 139 6.17 -12.18 20.34
C ALA A 139 5.18 -11.18 19.69
N ALA A 140 4.67 -10.26 20.51
CA ALA A 140 3.93 -9.09 20.11
C ALA A 140 4.45 -7.93 20.96
N SER A 141 4.93 -6.87 20.32
CA SER A 141 5.56 -5.73 20.99
C SER A 141 4.88 -4.45 20.55
N ASP A 142 4.07 -3.87 21.45
CA ASP A 142 3.36 -2.61 21.19
C ASP A 142 4.33 -1.48 20.84
N GLU A 143 5.53 -1.49 21.42
CA GLU A 143 6.60 -0.51 21.14
C GLU A 143 7.10 -0.63 19.69
N VAL A 144 7.36 -1.86 19.23
CA VAL A 144 7.77 -2.13 17.84
C VAL A 144 6.65 -1.80 16.87
N ASP A 145 5.42 -2.16 17.22
CA ASP A 145 4.27 -1.96 16.36
C ASP A 145 3.95 -0.47 16.20
N ALA A 146 3.96 0.30 17.30
CA ALA A 146 3.79 1.75 17.25
C ALA A 146 4.91 2.43 16.43
N PHE A 147 6.16 2.03 16.64
CA PHE A 147 7.30 2.58 15.91
C PHE A 147 7.23 2.30 14.41
N LEU A 148 6.99 1.03 14.02
CA LEU A 148 6.92 0.65 12.61
C LEU A 148 5.70 1.24 11.92
N SER A 149 4.54 1.32 12.59
CA SER A 149 3.35 2.00 12.07
C SER A 149 3.65 3.46 11.72
N ASP A 150 4.24 4.23 12.64
CA ASP A 150 4.62 5.63 12.41
C ASP A 150 5.68 5.76 11.31
N PHE A 151 6.72 4.92 11.35
CA PHE A 151 7.76 4.89 10.33
C PHE A 151 7.19 4.63 8.92
N TYR A 152 6.34 3.61 8.77
CA TYR A 152 5.74 3.29 7.48
C TYR A 152 4.76 4.36 7.02
N ALA A 153 4.00 4.99 7.93
CA ALA A 153 3.09 6.07 7.58
C ALA A 153 3.84 7.30 7.05
N LYS A 154 4.92 7.73 7.72
CA LYS A 154 5.82 8.80 7.24
C LYS A 154 6.48 8.44 5.92
N ARG A 155 6.94 7.20 5.76
CA ARG A 155 7.52 6.71 4.50
C ARG A 155 6.52 6.72 3.35
N LEU A 156 5.27 6.36 3.62
CA LEU A 156 4.21 6.37 2.63
C LEU A 156 3.88 7.81 2.22
N THR A 157 3.79 8.73 3.18
CA THR A 157 3.63 10.18 2.92
C THR A 157 4.75 10.72 2.03
N LEU A 158 6.02 10.41 2.32
CA LEU A 158 7.16 10.77 1.48
C LEU A 158 7.00 10.26 0.04
N ARG A 159 6.61 8.99 -0.12
CA ARG A 159 6.41 8.38 -1.44
C ARG A 159 5.25 9.02 -2.21
N LEU A 160 4.18 9.37 -1.52
CA LEU A 160 3.03 10.05 -2.12
C LEU A 160 3.41 11.43 -2.62
N LEU A 161 4.13 12.23 -1.83
CA LEU A 161 4.59 13.56 -2.23
C LEU A 161 5.52 13.50 -3.47
N LEU A 162 6.54 12.64 -3.44
CA LEU A 162 7.47 12.46 -4.56
C LEU A 162 6.75 11.92 -5.81
N GLY A 163 5.87 10.94 -5.62
CA GLY A 163 5.11 10.34 -6.71
C GLY A 163 4.10 11.29 -7.34
N GLN A 164 3.39 12.08 -6.52
CA GLN A 164 2.42 13.09 -6.97
C GLN A 164 3.12 14.16 -7.81
N HIS A 165 4.21 14.72 -7.29
CA HIS A 165 4.97 15.74 -8.01
C HIS A 165 5.44 15.25 -9.38
N ARG A 166 6.05 14.06 -9.43
CA ARG A 166 6.51 13.48 -10.68
C ARG A 166 5.36 13.19 -11.65
N ALA A 167 4.24 12.65 -11.15
CA ALA A 167 3.09 12.36 -11.98
C ALA A 167 2.51 13.63 -12.62
N CYS A 168 2.39 14.71 -11.86
CA CYS A 168 1.93 16.00 -12.36
C CYS A 168 2.95 16.67 -13.31
N ARG A 169 4.25 16.54 -13.03
CA ARG A 169 5.32 17.07 -13.91
C ARG A 169 5.25 16.44 -15.30
N LEU A 170 5.25 15.11 -15.37
CA LEU A 170 5.16 14.36 -16.62
C LEU A 170 3.86 14.65 -17.38
N ALA A 171 2.73 14.73 -16.68
CA ALA A 171 1.46 15.12 -17.29
C ALA A 171 1.53 16.52 -17.94
N SER A 172 2.26 17.46 -17.32
CA SER A 172 2.47 18.80 -17.88
C SER A 172 3.37 18.82 -19.12
N GLU A 173 4.16 17.77 -19.32
CA GLU A 173 5.08 17.58 -20.46
C GLU A 173 4.41 16.77 -21.59
N GLY A 174 3.14 16.39 -21.43
CA GLY A 174 2.41 15.55 -22.38
C GLY A 174 2.72 14.06 -22.23
N GLU A 175 3.45 13.67 -21.19
CA GLU A 175 3.73 12.28 -20.87
C GLU A 175 2.69 11.72 -19.88
N SER A 176 2.13 10.56 -20.18
CA SER A 176 1.26 9.86 -19.24
C SER A 176 2.09 9.14 -18.18
N ALA A 177 2.17 9.72 -16.99
CA ALA A 177 2.77 9.07 -15.82
C ALA A 177 1.80 8.16 -15.06
N TYR A 178 0.51 8.23 -15.39
CA TYR A 178 -0.51 7.48 -14.69
C TYR A 178 -0.54 6.03 -15.15
N LEU A 179 0.22 5.20 -14.45
CA LEU A 179 0.30 3.76 -14.69
C LEU A 179 -0.86 2.97 -14.05
N TRP A 180 -1.94 3.62 -13.58
CA TRP A 180 -3.00 2.94 -12.83
C TRP A 180 -4.39 3.52 -13.10
N GLY A 181 -4.99 3.19 -14.23
CA GLY A 181 -6.39 3.52 -14.46
C GLY A 181 -7.31 2.70 -13.56
N THR A 182 -8.26 3.34 -12.87
CA THR A 182 -9.49 2.68 -12.44
C THR A 182 -10.29 2.36 -13.70
N PHE A 183 -10.93 1.20 -13.71
CA PHE A 183 -11.78 0.75 -14.80
C PHE A 183 -13.03 1.65 -14.93
N GLY A 184 -13.83 1.45 -15.96
CA GLY A 184 -15.17 2.02 -16.09
C GLY A 184 -16.00 1.19 -17.06
N GLY A 185 -17.27 0.95 -16.73
CA GLY A 185 -18.24 0.32 -17.64
C GLY A 185 -18.37 -1.21 -17.54
N LEU A 186 -18.38 -1.77 -16.34
CA LEU A 186 -18.82 -3.14 -16.08
C LEU A 186 -20.25 -2.97 -15.64
N ASP A 187 -21.17 -3.37 -16.50
CA ASP A 187 -22.59 -3.44 -16.18
C ASP A 187 -22.74 -4.52 -15.12
N ALA A 188 -22.67 -4.14 -13.85
CA ALA A 188 -23.16 -4.99 -12.78
C ALA A 188 -24.66 -5.14 -12.99
N ASP A 189 -25.18 -6.36 -12.94
CA ASP A 189 -26.62 -6.61 -13.02
C ASP A 189 -27.36 -5.73 -12.00
N GLY A 190 -28.65 -5.41 -12.22
CA GLY A 190 -29.42 -4.35 -11.54
C GLY A 190 -29.39 -4.26 -10.00
N ASP A 191 -28.78 -5.21 -9.30
CA ASP A 191 -28.49 -5.20 -7.86
C ASP A 191 -27.02 -4.86 -7.51
N GLY A 192 -26.18 -4.52 -8.49
CA GLY A 192 -24.77 -4.18 -8.31
C GLY A 192 -23.86 -5.37 -8.02
N VAL A 193 -24.21 -6.54 -8.56
CA VAL A 193 -23.49 -7.81 -8.32
C VAL A 193 -22.67 -8.21 -9.53
N LEU A 194 -21.42 -8.62 -9.31
CA LEU A 194 -20.63 -9.34 -10.32
C LEU A 194 -20.43 -10.80 -9.90
N GLU A 195 -20.82 -11.70 -10.80
CA GLU A 195 -20.66 -13.14 -10.62
C GLU A 195 -19.22 -13.60 -10.95
N PRO A 196 -18.78 -14.78 -10.47
CA PRO A 196 -17.41 -15.25 -10.61
C PRO A 196 -16.86 -15.24 -12.05
N ASP A 197 -17.68 -15.66 -13.03
CA ASP A 197 -17.28 -15.73 -14.43
C ASP A 197 -17.03 -14.35 -15.04
N GLU A 198 -17.74 -13.33 -14.57
CA GLU A 198 -17.59 -11.94 -15.00
C GLU A 198 -16.32 -11.33 -14.40
N LEU A 199 -16.05 -11.61 -13.12
CA LEU A 199 -14.80 -11.24 -12.44
C LEU A 199 -13.57 -11.88 -13.11
N LEU A 200 -13.67 -13.14 -13.52
CA LEU A 200 -12.63 -13.85 -14.27
C LEU A 200 -12.36 -13.19 -15.63
N ARG A 201 -13.39 -12.68 -16.32
CA ARG A 201 -13.27 -11.97 -17.60
C ARG A 201 -12.80 -10.53 -17.44
N ALA A 202 -13.04 -9.92 -16.29
CA ALA A 202 -12.71 -8.52 -16.03
C ALA A 202 -11.23 -8.22 -16.32
N ARG A 203 -10.30 -9.15 -16.02
CA ARG A 203 -8.85 -8.94 -16.26
C ARG A 203 -8.51 -8.62 -17.72
N SER A 204 -9.08 -9.35 -18.68
CA SER A 204 -8.80 -9.07 -20.10
C SER A 204 -9.33 -7.70 -20.52
N LEU A 205 -10.45 -7.26 -19.95
CA LEU A 205 -10.98 -5.91 -20.13
C LEU A 205 -10.07 -4.86 -19.49
N TYR A 206 -9.54 -5.14 -18.29
CA TYR A 206 -8.55 -4.29 -17.61
C TYR A 206 -7.30 -4.10 -18.45
N ASP A 207 -6.70 -5.15 -19.00
CA ASP A 207 -5.45 -5.00 -19.76
C ASP A 207 -5.67 -4.18 -21.05
N ALA A 208 -6.83 -4.35 -21.70
CA ALA A 208 -7.23 -3.55 -22.86
C ALA A 208 -7.46 -2.08 -22.49
N GLN A 209 -8.26 -1.80 -21.46
CA GLN A 209 -8.53 -0.43 -20.99
C GLN A 209 -7.31 0.22 -20.36
N ALA A 210 -6.44 -0.52 -19.68
CA ALA A 210 -5.21 0.01 -19.11
C ALA A 210 -4.24 0.47 -20.20
N ALA A 211 -4.22 -0.18 -21.36
CA ALA A 211 -3.49 0.32 -22.53
C ALA A 211 -4.10 1.63 -23.05
N GLU A 212 -5.44 1.72 -23.10
CA GLU A 212 -6.15 2.94 -23.50
C GLU A 212 -5.96 4.09 -22.51
N LEU A 213 -6.06 3.84 -21.20
CA LEU A 213 -5.87 4.81 -20.12
C LEU A 213 -4.42 5.29 -20.01
N ARG A 214 -3.45 4.46 -20.38
CA ARG A 214 -2.05 4.90 -20.54
C ARG A 214 -1.91 5.88 -21.70
N ALA A 215 -2.62 5.65 -22.80
CA ALA A 215 -2.62 6.55 -23.95
C ALA A 215 -3.44 7.83 -23.69
N HIS A 216 -4.54 7.72 -22.93
CA HIS A 216 -5.50 8.79 -22.67
C HIS A 216 -5.96 8.74 -21.19
N PRO A 217 -5.25 9.40 -20.27
CA PRO A 217 -5.64 9.45 -18.87
C PRO A 217 -7.03 10.06 -18.67
N LYS A 218 -7.79 9.54 -17.69
CA LYS A 218 -9.11 10.10 -17.30
C LYS A 218 -8.95 11.58 -16.90
N PRO A 219 -9.85 12.49 -17.31
CA PRO A 219 -9.83 13.89 -16.90
C PRO A 219 -9.90 14.12 -15.38
N SER A 220 -10.52 13.19 -14.65
CA SER A 220 -10.63 13.20 -13.18
C SER A 220 -9.28 13.00 -12.47
N VAL A 221 -8.28 12.45 -13.16
CA VAL A 221 -6.99 12.09 -12.58
C VAL A 221 -6.07 13.31 -12.49
N CYS A 222 -5.58 13.55 -11.28
CA CYS A 222 -4.61 14.58 -10.94
C CYS A 222 -3.40 13.95 -10.25
N GLY A 223 -2.35 13.66 -11.03
CA GLY A 223 -1.17 12.98 -10.51
C GLY A 223 -1.51 11.55 -10.11
N LEU A 224 -1.34 11.20 -8.84
CA LEU A 224 -1.72 9.91 -8.24
C LEU A 224 -3.20 9.84 -7.82
N VAL A 225 -3.84 10.99 -7.61
CA VAL A 225 -5.21 11.09 -7.10
C VAL A 225 -6.19 11.01 -8.26
N ASP A 226 -7.22 10.21 -8.11
CA ASP A 226 -8.39 10.22 -9.00
C ASP A 226 -9.52 10.93 -8.25
N ARG A 227 -9.99 12.06 -8.79
CA ARG A 227 -11.06 12.86 -8.17
C ARG A 227 -12.42 12.17 -8.23
N GLU A 228 -12.56 11.17 -9.09
CA GLU A 228 -13.77 10.39 -9.32
C GLU A 228 -13.43 8.89 -9.24
N MET A 229 -12.64 8.50 -8.23
CA MET A 229 -12.25 7.10 -8.02
C MET A 229 -13.48 6.25 -7.69
N SER A 230 -13.73 5.20 -8.46
CA SER A 230 -14.74 4.18 -8.17
C SER A 230 -14.16 3.09 -7.26
N PRO A 231 -14.63 2.94 -6.00
CA PRO A 231 -14.22 1.86 -5.12
C PRO A 231 -14.58 0.48 -5.69
N PHE A 232 -15.67 0.42 -6.47
CA PHE A 232 -16.12 -0.78 -7.17
C PHE A 232 -15.09 -1.23 -8.19
N ASP A 233 -14.65 -0.33 -9.07
CA ASP A 233 -13.67 -0.65 -10.11
C ASP A 233 -12.31 -1.05 -9.55
N VAL A 234 -11.90 -0.43 -8.43
CA VAL A 234 -10.68 -0.83 -7.71
C VAL A 234 -10.83 -2.22 -7.08
N SER A 235 -12.02 -2.54 -6.57
CA SER A 235 -12.30 -3.84 -5.96
C SER A 235 -12.31 -4.96 -7.00
N VAL A 236 -12.94 -4.74 -8.15
CA VAL A 236 -12.91 -5.69 -9.28
C VAL A 236 -11.47 -5.95 -9.71
N GLN A 237 -10.61 -4.92 -9.83
CA GLN A 237 -9.21 -5.09 -10.20
C GLN A 237 -8.46 -5.92 -9.17
N ALA A 238 -8.65 -5.62 -7.88
CA ALA A 238 -8.00 -6.35 -6.80
C ALA A 238 -8.42 -7.82 -6.78
N ILE A 239 -9.71 -8.12 -7.00
CA ILE A 239 -10.22 -9.49 -7.11
C ILE A 239 -9.59 -10.20 -8.30
N ALA A 240 -9.66 -9.62 -9.49
CA ALA A 240 -9.15 -10.22 -10.72
C ALA A 240 -7.65 -10.57 -10.62
N ASP A 241 -6.85 -9.68 -10.04
CA ASP A 241 -5.40 -9.90 -9.86
C ASP A 241 -5.11 -11.05 -8.88
N VAL A 242 -5.87 -11.13 -7.78
CA VAL A 242 -5.73 -12.22 -6.82
C VAL A 242 -6.18 -13.55 -7.42
N GLN A 243 -7.27 -13.55 -8.20
CA GLN A 243 -7.72 -14.76 -8.90
C GLN A 243 -6.66 -15.26 -9.88
N GLU A 244 -6.09 -14.35 -10.67
CA GLU A 244 -5.02 -14.67 -11.63
C GLU A 244 -3.78 -15.22 -10.93
N GLU A 245 -3.39 -14.63 -9.81
CA GLU A 245 -2.27 -15.10 -9.00
C GLU A 245 -2.49 -16.52 -8.47
N VAL A 246 -3.69 -16.79 -7.93
CA VAL A 246 -4.09 -18.13 -7.45
C VAL A 246 -4.08 -19.14 -8.60
N LEU A 247 -4.62 -18.79 -9.76
CA LEU A 247 -4.72 -19.68 -10.92
C LEU A 247 -3.36 -19.98 -11.56
N ARG A 248 -2.44 -19.01 -11.55
CA ARG A 248 -1.08 -19.19 -12.08
C ARG A 248 -0.12 -19.89 -11.13
N SER A 249 -0.53 -20.09 -9.88
CA SER A 249 0.33 -20.72 -8.89
C SER A 249 0.70 -22.15 -9.31
N PRO A 250 2.00 -22.51 -9.36
CA PRO A 250 2.43 -23.89 -9.59
C PRO A 250 1.90 -24.88 -8.54
N ARG A 251 1.48 -24.38 -7.37
CA ARG A 251 0.91 -25.17 -6.27
C ARG A 251 -0.60 -25.36 -6.38
N ASN A 252 -1.21 -24.84 -7.45
CA ASN A 252 -2.61 -25.03 -7.80
C ASN A 252 -2.76 -25.58 -9.24
N PRO A 253 -2.19 -26.76 -9.53
CA PRO A 253 -2.20 -27.33 -10.88
C PRO A 253 -3.62 -27.65 -11.38
N GLU A 254 -4.57 -27.81 -10.46
CA GLU A 254 -5.98 -28.07 -10.75
C GLU A 254 -6.77 -26.81 -11.12
N GLY A 255 -6.16 -25.62 -11.00
CA GLY A 255 -6.82 -24.34 -11.32
C GLY A 255 -8.02 -24.03 -10.42
N ARG A 256 -7.98 -24.48 -9.15
CA ARG A 256 -9.07 -24.26 -8.19
C ARG A 256 -9.10 -22.80 -7.75
N LEU A 257 -10.29 -22.28 -7.44
CA LEU A 257 -10.45 -20.89 -7.02
C LEU A 257 -11.60 -20.77 -5.99
N PRO A 258 -11.44 -19.97 -4.92
CA PRO A 258 -12.58 -19.59 -4.09
C PRO A 258 -13.64 -18.88 -4.93
N ARG A 259 -14.91 -19.00 -4.56
CA ARG A 259 -15.97 -18.24 -5.24
C ARG A 259 -15.88 -16.78 -4.82
N PHE A 260 -15.50 -15.89 -5.73
CA PHE A 260 -15.51 -14.45 -5.46
C PHE A 260 -16.87 -13.84 -5.86
N ARG A 261 -17.43 -13.00 -5.00
CA ARG A 261 -18.58 -12.15 -5.33
C ARG A 261 -18.29 -10.71 -4.93
N LEU A 262 -18.77 -9.77 -5.73
CA LEU A 262 -18.71 -8.35 -5.42
C LEU A 262 -20.13 -7.77 -5.42
N PHE A 263 -20.46 -7.02 -4.37
CA PHE A 263 -21.70 -6.28 -4.20
C PHE A 263 -21.37 -4.80 -4.00
N GLY A 264 -22.06 -3.91 -4.71
CA GLY A 264 -21.91 -2.47 -4.51
C GLY A 264 -22.48 -1.68 -5.68
N ARG A 265 -22.57 -0.36 -5.51
CA ARG A 265 -22.94 0.51 -6.63
C ARG A 265 -21.77 0.54 -7.63
N GLY A 266 -21.98 -0.01 -8.82
CA GLY A 266 -21.01 0.01 -9.91
C GLY A 266 -20.87 1.40 -10.54
N GLU A 267 -21.96 1.92 -11.12
CA GLU A 267 -21.96 3.21 -11.79
C GLU A 267 -22.24 4.39 -10.85
N GLY A 268 -21.52 5.50 -11.06
CA GLY A 268 -21.77 6.81 -10.44
C GLY A 268 -21.30 6.98 -9.00
N ALA A 269 -21.02 5.89 -8.27
CA ALA A 269 -20.50 5.94 -6.91
C ALA A 269 -18.99 6.20 -6.93
N THR A 270 -18.59 7.44 -6.64
CA THR A 270 -17.19 7.88 -6.70
C THR A 270 -16.78 8.71 -5.49
N ILE A 271 -15.48 8.70 -5.22
CA ILE A 271 -14.85 9.48 -4.17
C ILE A 271 -13.48 9.99 -4.64
N PRO A 272 -13.07 11.23 -4.31
CA PRO A 272 -11.71 11.67 -4.51
C PRO A 272 -10.76 10.86 -3.61
N PHE A 273 -9.90 10.03 -4.19
CA PHE A 273 -8.97 9.20 -3.44
C PHE A 273 -7.79 8.71 -4.29
N LEU A 274 -6.94 7.85 -3.72
CA LEU A 274 -5.80 7.23 -4.38
C LEU A 274 -6.16 5.78 -4.77
N PRO A 275 -6.41 5.46 -6.06
CA PRO A 275 -6.78 4.11 -6.49
C PRO A 275 -5.79 3.02 -6.08
N ARG A 276 -4.48 3.28 -6.25
CA ARG A 276 -3.41 2.35 -5.85
C ARG A 276 -3.39 2.06 -4.36
N HIS A 277 -3.87 3.00 -3.55
CA HIS A 277 -3.87 2.90 -2.09
C HIS A 277 -4.96 1.95 -1.63
N LEU A 278 -6.19 2.12 -2.13
CA LEU A 278 -7.28 1.19 -1.90
C LEU A 278 -6.95 -0.20 -2.47
N TYR A 279 -6.44 -0.26 -3.70
CA TYR A 279 -6.03 -1.53 -4.32
C TYR A 279 -5.04 -2.31 -3.44
N LYS A 280 -4.01 -1.65 -2.90
CA LYS A 280 -3.02 -2.31 -2.04
C LYS A 280 -3.67 -2.93 -0.80
N ILE A 281 -4.59 -2.21 -0.15
CA ILE A 281 -5.33 -2.70 1.01
C ILE A 281 -6.16 -3.92 0.61
N LEU A 282 -6.99 -3.80 -0.43
CA LEU A 282 -7.91 -4.87 -0.85
C LEU A 282 -7.14 -6.10 -1.31
N ARG A 283 -6.10 -5.94 -2.12
CA ARG A 283 -5.27 -7.05 -2.59
C ARG A 283 -4.66 -7.82 -1.42
N ASP A 284 -4.11 -7.15 -0.42
CA ASP A 284 -3.52 -7.83 0.74
C ASP A 284 -4.58 -8.57 1.58
N VAL A 285 -5.78 -7.99 1.75
CA VAL A 285 -6.90 -8.63 2.46
C VAL A 285 -7.44 -9.82 1.66
N LEU A 286 -7.66 -9.67 0.36
CA LEU A 286 -8.16 -10.71 -0.53
C LEU A 286 -7.19 -11.89 -0.68
N ARG A 287 -5.88 -11.64 -0.76
CA ARG A 287 -4.85 -12.69 -0.73
C ARG A 287 -4.94 -13.50 0.56
N ASN A 288 -5.09 -12.85 1.72
CA ASN A 288 -5.26 -13.55 2.99
C ASN A 288 -6.54 -14.39 3.04
N ALA A 289 -7.67 -13.86 2.56
CA ALA A 289 -8.94 -14.59 2.47
C ALA A 289 -8.81 -15.82 1.56
N ALA A 290 -8.20 -15.66 0.39
CA ALA A 290 -7.97 -16.76 -0.55
C ALA A 290 -7.06 -17.83 0.06
N ARG A 291 -5.94 -17.42 0.66
CA ARG A 291 -5.01 -18.32 1.35
C ARG A 291 -5.70 -19.12 2.44
N ALA A 292 -6.51 -18.46 3.29
CA ALA A 292 -7.27 -19.12 4.35
C ALA A 292 -8.23 -20.18 3.78
N ALA A 293 -8.90 -19.89 2.65
CA ALA A 293 -9.80 -20.84 2.00
C ALA A 293 -9.07 -22.13 1.55
N PHE A 294 -7.86 -22.01 1.00
CA PHE A 294 -7.03 -23.17 0.65
C PHE A 294 -6.57 -23.95 1.88
N VAL A 295 -6.14 -23.25 2.94
CA VAL A 295 -5.74 -23.89 4.21
C VAL A 295 -6.89 -24.69 4.80
N LYS A 296 -8.09 -24.10 4.89
CA LYS A 296 -9.29 -24.80 5.38
C LYS A 296 -9.61 -26.01 4.51
N SER A 297 -9.63 -25.84 3.19
CA SER A 297 -9.95 -26.94 2.26
C SER A 297 -8.96 -28.10 2.38
N ALA A 298 -7.67 -27.81 2.49
CA ALA A 298 -6.65 -28.84 2.70
C ALA A 298 -6.81 -29.57 4.04
N ALA A 299 -7.19 -28.84 5.11
CA ALA A 299 -7.36 -29.41 6.45
C ALA A 299 -8.64 -30.25 6.61
N THR A 300 -9.70 -29.91 5.88
CA THR A 300 -11.05 -30.51 6.07
C THR A 300 -11.49 -31.42 4.93
N GLY A 301 -10.88 -31.29 3.74
CA GLY A 301 -11.35 -31.91 2.50
C GLY A 301 -12.59 -31.21 1.91
N GLU A 302 -13.09 -30.14 2.52
CA GLU A 302 -14.21 -29.37 1.98
C GLU A 302 -13.80 -28.60 0.71
N PRO A 303 -14.74 -28.31 -0.20
CA PRO A 303 -14.50 -27.40 -1.33
C PRO A 303 -14.01 -26.01 -0.87
N LEU A 304 -13.39 -25.26 -1.78
CA LEU A 304 -13.01 -23.87 -1.48
C LEU A 304 -14.26 -23.04 -1.18
N GLY A 305 -14.17 -22.24 -0.12
CA GLY A 305 -15.25 -21.38 0.33
C GLY A 305 -15.50 -20.18 -0.56
N GLU A 306 -16.38 -19.30 -0.09
CA GLU A 306 -16.72 -18.04 -0.74
C GLU A 306 -15.91 -16.88 -0.14
N VAL A 307 -15.53 -15.92 -0.98
CA VAL A 307 -14.98 -14.61 -0.60
C VAL A 307 -15.90 -13.55 -1.17
N THR A 308 -16.59 -12.82 -0.28
CA THR A 308 -17.59 -11.83 -0.65
C THR A 308 -17.10 -10.42 -0.30
N VAL A 309 -17.08 -9.53 -1.30
CA VAL A 309 -16.75 -8.12 -1.15
C VAL A 309 -18.04 -7.31 -1.23
N VAL A 310 -18.28 -6.43 -0.26
CA VAL A 310 -19.45 -5.54 -0.19
C VAL A 310 -18.99 -4.11 -0.03
N ILE A 311 -19.46 -3.22 -0.90
CA ILE A 311 -19.14 -1.79 -0.87
C ILE A 311 -20.37 -1.01 -0.43
N ALA A 312 -20.24 -0.32 0.69
CA ALA A 312 -21.22 0.64 1.18
C ALA A 312 -20.77 2.05 0.79
N ASP A 313 -21.31 2.55 -0.31
CA ASP A 313 -21.07 3.89 -0.85
C ASP A 313 -22.42 4.56 -1.12
N ALA A 314 -22.78 5.53 -0.27
CA ALA A 314 -23.95 6.37 -0.42
C ALA A 314 -23.54 7.84 -0.26
N ASP A 315 -24.23 8.74 -0.96
CA ASP A 315 -23.88 10.17 -1.07
C ASP A 315 -23.86 10.88 0.29
N ASP A 316 -24.64 10.39 1.25
CA ASP A 316 -24.77 10.90 2.62
C ASP A 316 -23.89 10.19 3.64
N ASN A 317 -23.13 9.15 3.25
CA ASN A 317 -22.21 8.46 4.14
C ASN A 317 -21.00 9.35 4.45
N SER A 318 -20.57 9.38 5.72
CA SER A 318 -19.31 10.02 6.13
C SER A 318 -18.08 9.29 5.57
N ASP A 319 -18.18 7.97 5.43
CA ASP A 319 -17.12 7.08 4.96
C ASP A 319 -17.64 6.17 3.84
N VAL A 320 -16.76 5.84 2.89
CA VAL A 320 -16.94 4.68 2.03
C VAL A 320 -16.38 3.46 2.75
N VAL A 321 -17.17 2.39 2.88
CA VAL A 321 -16.74 1.17 3.59
C VAL A 321 -16.72 -0.01 2.64
N VAL A 322 -15.57 -0.70 2.57
CA VAL A 322 -15.44 -1.97 1.85
C VAL A 322 -15.31 -3.10 2.86
N LYS A 323 -16.26 -4.04 2.84
CA LYS A 323 -16.22 -5.27 3.64
C LYS A 323 -15.73 -6.42 2.77
N VAL A 324 -14.69 -7.13 3.20
CA VAL A 324 -14.25 -8.41 2.62
C VAL A 324 -14.55 -9.51 3.63
N SER A 325 -15.36 -10.49 3.24
CA SER A 325 -15.83 -11.59 4.11
C SER A 325 -15.42 -12.93 3.51
N ASP A 326 -14.85 -13.81 4.31
CA ASP A 326 -14.55 -15.19 3.93
C ASP A 326 -15.33 -16.22 4.78
N THR A 327 -15.45 -17.45 4.27
CA THR A 327 -15.98 -18.60 5.02
C THR A 327 -14.88 -19.63 5.34
N ALA A 328 -13.67 -19.13 5.62
CA ALA A 328 -12.44 -19.92 5.72
C ALA A 328 -12.09 -20.39 7.14
N GLY A 329 -13.08 -20.52 8.02
CA GLY A 329 -12.92 -21.09 9.36
C GLY A 329 -12.51 -20.08 10.43
N GLY A 330 -12.16 -18.85 10.06
CA GLY A 330 -11.92 -17.76 11.00
C GLY A 330 -10.64 -17.90 11.84
N ILE A 331 -10.38 -16.85 12.60
CA ILE A 331 -9.26 -16.65 13.52
C ILE A 331 -9.75 -16.76 14.98
N PRO A 332 -9.08 -17.56 15.84
CA PRO A 332 -9.37 -17.63 17.27
C PRO A 332 -9.26 -16.27 17.96
N ARG A 333 -10.18 -15.99 18.88
CA ARG A 333 -10.23 -14.69 19.59
C ARG A 333 -8.92 -14.36 20.33
N SER A 334 -8.22 -15.37 20.82
CA SER A 334 -6.92 -15.24 21.50
C SER A 334 -5.79 -14.73 20.60
N LYS A 335 -5.94 -14.82 19.27
CA LYS A 335 -4.96 -14.36 18.28
C LYS A 335 -5.29 -12.99 17.68
N LEU A 336 -6.54 -12.51 17.83
CA LEU A 336 -7.01 -11.28 17.19
C LEU A 336 -6.27 -10.01 17.63
N ASN A 337 -5.76 -9.97 18.86
CA ASN A 337 -4.98 -8.82 19.34
C ASN A 337 -3.58 -8.70 18.70
N ARG A 338 -3.14 -9.70 17.93
CA ARG A 338 -1.78 -9.75 17.36
C ARG A 338 -1.77 -9.75 15.82
N ILE A 339 -2.92 -9.78 15.17
CA ILE A 339 -3.03 -9.84 13.69
C ILE A 339 -2.43 -8.62 12.98
N PHE A 340 -2.39 -7.48 13.67
CA PHE A 340 -1.77 -6.24 13.17
C PHE A 340 -0.37 -6.00 13.74
N SER A 341 0.18 -6.95 14.51
CA SER A 341 1.55 -6.82 15.02
C SER A 341 2.55 -7.14 13.94
N PHE A 342 3.48 -6.22 13.68
CA PHE A 342 4.60 -6.46 12.78
C PHE A 342 5.45 -7.62 13.29
N SER A 343 5.76 -7.63 14.59
CA SER A 343 6.61 -8.67 15.19
C SER A 343 5.97 -10.07 15.20
N ALA A 344 4.64 -10.17 15.34
CA ALA A 344 3.96 -11.44 15.21
C ALA A 344 3.91 -11.90 13.74
N ALA A 345 3.65 -10.96 12.82
CA ALA A 345 3.56 -11.26 11.40
C ALA A 345 4.91 -11.74 10.83
N SER A 346 6.04 -11.14 11.21
CA SER A 346 7.37 -11.63 10.77
C SER A 346 7.72 -13.00 11.37
N ARG A 347 7.25 -13.34 12.58
CA ARG A 347 7.44 -14.69 13.16
C ARG A 347 6.66 -15.74 12.41
N ASN A 348 5.37 -15.49 12.19
CA ASN A 348 4.51 -16.41 11.43
C ASN A 348 5.06 -16.63 10.01
N TYR A 349 5.53 -15.56 9.36
CA TYR A 349 6.16 -15.64 8.05
C TYR A 349 7.40 -16.55 8.05
N LYS A 350 8.26 -16.45 9.08
CA LYS A 350 9.43 -17.31 9.21
C LYS A 350 9.11 -18.77 9.49
N GLU A 351 8.14 -19.03 10.36
CA GLU A 351 7.69 -20.39 10.64
C GLU A 351 7.26 -21.06 9.33
N VAL A 352 6.41 -20.38 8.56
CA VAL A 352 5.98 -20.88 7.23
C VAL A 352 7.15 -20.95 6.23
N ALA A 353 8.02 -19.95 6.17
CA ALA A 353 9.14 -19.95 5.22
C ALA A 353 10.16 -21.07 5.50
N ASN A 354 10.39 -21.40 6.77
CA ASN A 354 11.26 -22.50 7.17
C ASN A 354 10.63 -23.86 6.81
N ASP A 355 9.33 -24.03 7.06
CA ASP A 355 8.59 -25.24 6.65
C ASP A 355 8.63 -25.44 5.12
N LEU A 356 8.63 -24.34 4.35
CA LEU A 356 8.79 -24.36 2.90
C LEU A 356 10.25 -24.59 2.45
N ALA A 357 11.26 -24.21 3.22
CA ALA A 357 12.67 -24.42 2.89
C ALA A 357 13.12 -25.88 3.11
N ASP A 358 12.47 -26.59 4.05
CA ASP A 358 12.69 -28.02 4.33
C ASP A 358 12.05 -28.98 3.29
N GLN A 359 11.80 -28.49 2.07
CA GLN A 359 11.29 -29.28 0.92
C GLN A 359 12.23 -30.42 0.46
N SER A 360 13.44 -30.54 1.02
CA SER A 360 14.33 -31.69 0.79
C SER A 360 13.85 -32.97 1.49
N LEU A 361 13.03 -32.86 2.55
CA LEU A 361 12.47 -34.00 3.28
C LEU A 361 11.14 -34.50 2.71
N CYS A 362 10.41 -33.64 1.96
CA CYS A 362 9.14 -33.99 1.33
C CYS A 362 9.30 -34.98 0.15
N GLN A 363 10.50 -35.15 -0.41
CA GLN A 363 10.76 -36.15 -1.46
C GLN A 363 10.94 -37.58 -0.92
N ALA A 364 11.09 -37.76 0.40
CA ALA A 364 11.36 -39.07 1.01
C ALA A 364 10.11 -39.76 1.58
N LEU A 365 9.00 -39.04 1.78
CA LEU A 365 7.76 -39.57 2.36
C LEU A 365 6.60 -39.15 1.46
N GLY A 366 5.86 -40.12 0.91
CA GLY A 366 4.77 -39.89 -0.02
C GLY A 366 3.65 -38.98 0.52
N PRO A 367 2.65 -38.63 -0.33
CA PRO A 367 1.71 -37.53 -0.11
C PRO A 367 0.72 -37.67 1.07
N ALA A 368 0.95 -38.62 1.99
CA ALA A 368 0.07 -38.94 3.11
C ALA A 368 0.66 -38.63 4.51
N SER A 369 1.80 -37.93 4.61
CA SER A 369 2.50 -37.74 5.90
C SER A 369 2.59 -36.30 6.42
N LEU A 370 2.04 -35.29 5.75
CA LEU A 370 2.03 -33.91 6.26
C LEU A 370 0.75 -33.64 7.06
N GLN A 371 0.67 -34.16 8.28
CA GLN A 371 -0.20 -33.54 9.28
C GLN A 371 0.35 -32.15 9.60
N GLY A 372 -0.17 -31.12 8.94
CA GLY A 372 -0.03 -29.71 9.37
C GLY A 372 0.44 -28.69 8.34
N GLY A 373 0.79 -29.07 7.11
CA GLY A 373 1.28 -28.12 6.09
C GLY A 373 0.40 -28.09 4.85
N ALA A 374 -0.62 -27.22 4.82
CA ALA A 374 -1.35 -26.96 3.58
C ALA A 374 -0.39 -26.34 2.53
N PRO A 375 -0.49 -26.71 1.24
CA PRO A 375 0.30 -26.04 0.21
C PRO A 375 -0.14 -24.58 0.17
N ASP A 376 0.76 -23.67 0.56
CA ASP A 376 0.52 -22.24 0.44
C ASP A 376 0.43 -21.90 -1.04
N VAL A 377 -0.80 -21.73 -1.53
CA VAL A 377 -1.10 -21.51 -2.95
C VAL A 377 -0.61 -20.15 -3.42
N LEU A 378 -0.51 -19.18 -2.54
CA LEU A 378 0.12 -17.91 -2.85
C LEU A 378 1.58 -17.99 -2.42
N SER A 379 2.51 -17.78 -3.35
CA SER A 379 3.93 -17.74 -3.00
C SER A 379 4.15 -16.56 -2.07
N PRO A 380 4.94 -16.71 -0.98
CA PRO A 380 5.31 -15.60 -0.14
C PRO A 380 6.02 -14.51 -0.94
N ALA A 381 5.32 -13.43 -1.27
CA ALA A 381 5.92 -12.24 -1.83
C ALA A 381 6.80 -11.57 -0.77
N SER A 382 7.82 -10.82 -1.20
CA SER A 382 8.79 -10.12 -0.33
C SER A 382 8.22 -8.98 0.51
N ASP A 383 6.88 -8.89 0.66
CA ASP A 383 6.16 -7.98 1.55
C ASP A 383 5.07 -8.68 2.39
N GLU A 384 4.95 -10.01 2.34
CA GLU A 384 3.86 -10.75 2.98
C GLU A 384 3.95 -10.85 4.50
N GLY A 385 5.17 -10.90 5.04
CA GLY A 385 5.37 -10.95 6.48
C GLY A 385 4.83 -9.73 7.23
N HIS A 386 4.41 -8.68 6.52
CA HIS A 386 3.86 -7.46 7.11
C HIS A 386 2.57 -6.98 6.41
N ALA A 387 1.93 -7.80 5.57
CA ALA A 387 0.82 -7.37 4.70
C ALA A 387 -0.36 -6.74 5.47
N LEU A 388 -0.92 -7.40 6.50
CA LEU A 388 -2.04 -6.86 7.28
C LEU A 388 -1.68 -5.62 8.12
N PRO A 389 -0.56 -5.61 8.89
CA PRO A 389 -0.09 -4.39 9.55
C PRO A 389 0.09 -3.22 8.58
N LEU A 390 0.67 -3.46 7.39
CA LEU A 390 0.82 -2.43 6.36
C LEU A 390 -0.52 -1.99 5.78
N ALA A 391 -1.43 -2.91 5.46
CA ALA A 391 -2.78 -2.57 5.00
C ALA A 391 -3.49 -1.66 6.00
N LYS A 392 -3.30 -1.88 7.31
CA LYS A 392 -3.80 -0.98 8.35
C LYS A 392 -3.14 0.40 8.34
N VAL A 393 -1.82 0.48 8.13
CA VAL A 393 -1.12 1.77 7.94
C VAL A 393 -1.64 2.51 6.70
N TYR A 394 -1.93 1.80 5.61
CA TYR A 394 -2.55 2.40 4.43
C TYR A 394 -3.95 2.93 4.78
N ALA A 395 -4.84 2.12 5.33
CA ALA A 395 -6.22 2.55 5.64
C ALA A 395 -6.28 3.76 6.58
N THR A 396 -5.42 3.80 7.60
CA THR A 396 -5.40 4.87 8.59
C THR A 396 -4.74 6.17 8.11
N LEU A 397 -3.99 6.14 7.00
CA LEU A 397 -3.21 7.28 6.52
C LEU A 397 -4.07 8.52 6.23
N PHE A 398 -5.26 8.33 5.67
CA PHE A 398 -6.20 9.40 5.32
C PHE A 398 -7.42 9.42 6.25
N GLY A 399 -7.23 9.06 7.53
CA GLY A 399 -8.29 9.10 8.55
C GLY A 399 -9.32 7.98 8.45
N GLY A 400 -9.06 6.95 7.64
CA GLY A 400 -9.82 5.70 7.62
C GLY A 400 -9.38 4.74 8.73
N ASP A 401 -9.78 3.47 8.60
CA ASP A 401 -9.37 2.40 9.51
C ASP A 401 -9.49 1.03 8.84
N LEU A 402 -8.84 0.02 9.42
CA LEU A 402 -9.00 -1.38 9.05
C LEU A 402 -9.27 -2.22 10.29
N LYS A 403 -10.45 -2.84 10.32
CA LYS A 403 -10.95 -3.65 11.44
C LYS A 403 -11.23 -5.07 10.99
N LEU A 404 -10.90 -6.04 11.83
CA LEU A 404 -11.16 -7.46 11.60
C LEU A 404 -12.12 -7.98 12.68
N LEU A 405 -13.17 -8.66 12.24
CA LEU A 405 -14.16 -9.35 13.07
C LEU A 405 -14.19 -10.80 12.62
N SER A 406 -13.85 -11.72 13.51
CA SER A 406 -13.68 -13.12 13.19
C SER A 406 -14.59 -14.01 14.01
N MET A 407 -15.15 -15.03 13.37
CA MET A 407 -15.91 -16.11 13.99
C MET A 407 -15.16 -17.42 13.77
N GLU A 408 -14.46 -17.88 14.82
CA GLU A 408 -13.75 -19.17 14.81
C GLU A 408 -14.71 -20.32 14.49
N GLY A 409 -14.31 -21.19 13.57
CA GLY A 409 -15.12 -22.25 12.98
C GLY A 409 -15.93 -21.81 11.75
N HIS A 410 -16.09 -20.52 11.48
CA HIS A 410 -16.87 -20.00 10.35
C HIS A 410 -16.03 -19.23 9.32
N GLY A 411 -15.50 -18.06 9.70
CA GLY A 411 -14.89 -17.14 8.75
C GLY A 411 -14.52 -15.78 9.35
N THR A 412 -14.00 -14.89 8.52
CA THR A 412 -13.55 -13.55 8.94
C THR A 412 -14.12 -12.45 8.07
N ASP A 413 -14.56 -11.37 8.72
CA ASP A 413 -14.94 -10.10 8.09
C ASP A 413 -13.84 -9.05 8.32
N CYS A 414 -13.36 -8.45 7.23
CA CYS A 414 -12.47 -7.31 7.22
C CYS A 414 -13.22 -6.06 6.74
N TYR A 415 -13.23 -5.00 7.54
CA TYR A 415 -13.85 -3.72 7.22
C TYR A 415 -12.77 -2.69 6.96
N VAL A 416 -12.74 -2.15 5.74
CA VAL A 416 -11.87 -1.06 5.30
C VAL A 416 -12.70 0.22 5.22
N TYR A 417 -12.39 1.18 6.09
CA TYR A 417 -13.04 2.49 6.12
C TYR A 417 -12.20 3.49 5.35
N ILE A 418 -12.83 4.25 4.46
CA ILE A 418 -12.22 5.33 3.68
C ILE A 418 -12.99 6.60 4.01
N SER A 419 -12.32 7.55 4.66
CA SER A 419 -12.92 8.83 5.03
C SER A 419 -13.17 9.69 3.80
N ARG A 420 -14.36 10.28 3.68
CA ARG A 420 -14.65 11.34 2.69
C ARG A 420 -14.05 12.70 3.07
N ILE A 421 -13.57 12.85 4.31
CA ILE A 421 -12.95 14.08 4.79
C ILE A 421 -11.55 14.21 4.18
N GLU A 422 -11.37 15.17 3.27
CA GLU A 422 -10.09 15.40 2.57
C GLU A 422 -9.04 16.13 3.41
N ASP A 423 -9.45 16.74 4.54
CA ASP A 423 -8.61 17.58 5.43
C ASP A 423 -7.70 16.79 6.39
N ASN A 424 -7.73 15.46 6.30
CA ASN A 424 -6.94 14.58 7.15
C ASN A 424 -5.43 14.81 6.92
N VAL A 425 -4.71 15.11 8.00
CA VAL A 425 -3.31 15.50 7.95
C VAL A 425 -2.41 14.27 7.96
N LEU A 426 -1.63 14.14 6.90
CA LEU A 426 -0.62 13.10 6.78
C LEU A 426 0.53 13.32 7.77
N PRO A 427 1.12 12.23 8.31
CA PRO A 427 2.26 12.32 9.19
C PRO A 427 3.48 12.83 8.41
N THR A 428 4.05 13.94 8.87
CA THR A 428 5.21 14.60 8.26
C THR A 428 6.40 14.69 9.20
#